data_AF-W1WH83-F1
#
_entry.id   AF-W1WH83-F1
#
_cell.length_a   1.000
_cell.length_b   1.000
_cell.length_c   1.000
_cell.angle_alpha   90.00
_cell.angle_beta   90.00
_cell.angle_gamma   90.00
#
_symmetry.space_group_name_H-M   'P 1'
#
loop_
_entity.id
_entity.type
_entity.pdbx_description
1 polymer ?
#
loop_
_entity_poly.entity_id
_entity_poly.type
_entity_poly.pdbx_seq_one_letter_code
_entity_poly.pdbx_strand_id
1 'polypeptide(L)'
;NSLEVSPFDQPIRKSDDFSRRIARNIQVMLQTEFELRQPVDPVGGSWYVETLAAELCEKIWAEFQTIESKGGIIAALKEGYPQAQVKAILDERFKNLAFRKDVAVGNNMYANMTEELLDPKPENQETLCQKRAAQIDEYLAGAESDAVVKAQATLEASTTEPGA
;
A
#
# COMPACT_ATOMS: atom_id res chain seq x y z
N ASN A 1 -4.39 -9.23 12.53
CA ASN A 1 -3.87 -7.86 12.71
C ASN A 1 -2.36 -7.88 12.67
N SER A 2 -1.76 -7.19 11.71
CA SER A 2 -0.31 -7.01 11.56
C SER A 2 0.00 -5.54 11.32
N LEU A 3 1.23 -5.11 11.60
CA LEU A 3 1.71 -3.75 11.38
C LEU A 3 2.92 -3.80 10.46
N GLU A 4 2.92 -2.94 9.44
CA GLU A 4 4.10 -2.67 8.61
C GLU A 4 4.62 -1.28 8.95
N VAL A 5 5.94 -1.17 9.14
CA VAL A 5 6.63 0.11 9.26
C VAL A 5 7.54 0.19 8.05
N SER A 6 7.31 1.20 7.19
CA SER A 6 8.14 1.45 6.02
C SER A 6 9.55 1.88 6.41
N PRO A 7 10.61 1.33 5.80
CA PRO A 7 11.96 1.87 5.94
C PRO A 7 12.06 3.27 5.35
N PHE A 8 12.93 4.10 5.93
CA PHE A 8 13.05 5.52 5.55
C PHE A 8 13.54 5.75 4.11
N ASP A 9 14.25 4.79 3.53
CA ASP A 9 14.83 4.87 2.19
C ASP A 9 13.92 4.30 1.08
N GLN A 10 12.76 3.73 1.45
CA GLN A 10 11.79 3.10 0.55
C GLN A 10 11.36 4.00 -0.63
N PRO A 11 11.18 5.34 -0.48
CA PRO A 11 10.84 6.21 -1.60
C PRO A 11 11.94 6.38 -2.64
N ILE A 12 13.20 6.07 -2.30
CA ILE A 12 14.38 6.37 -3.11
C ILE A 12 14.99 5.10 -3.71
N ARG A 13 15.06 4.01 -2.93
CA ARG A 13 15.72 2.76 -3.32
C ARG A 13 15.10 1.56 -2.63
N LYS A 14 15.49 0.36 -3.07
CA LYS A 14 15.16 -0.86 -2.32
C LYS A 14 15.90 -0.86 -0.99
N SER A 15 15.11 -0.99 0.07
CA SER A 15 15.63 -0.94 1.44
C SER A 15 16.62 -2.07 1.72
N ASP A 16 17.76 -1.66 2.27
CA ASP A 16 18.84 -2.53 2.75
C ASP A 16 18.58 -3.08 4.16
N ASP A 17 19.50 -3.92 4.66
CA ASP A 17 19.37 -4.51 5.99
C ASP A 17 19.36 -3.46 7.11
N PHE A 18 20.07 -2.34 6.91
CA PHE A 18 20.16 -1.27 7.90
C PHE A 18 18.82 -0.54 8.09
N SER A 19 18.23 -0.09 6.99
CA SER A 19 16.93 0.59 6.95
C SER A 19 15.80 -0.34 7.42
N ARG A 20 15.81 -1.60 6.99
CA ARG A 20 14.84 -2.63 7.46
C ARG A 20 14.99 -2.90 8.95
N ARG A 21 16.22 -2.96 9.47
CA ARG A 21 16.47 -3.14 10.90
C ARG A 21 15.88 -1.99 11.72
N ILE A 22 16.03 -0.74 11.26
CA ILE A 22 15.42 0.42 11.93
C ILE A 22 13.89 0.28 11.95
N ALA A 23 13.28 0.02 10.79
CA ALA A 23 11.83 -0.15 10.68
C ALA A 23 11.30 -1.28 11.61
N ARG A 24 11.99 -2.42 11.64
CA ARG A 24 11.65 -3.55 12.52
C ARG A 24 11.83 -3.21 14.00
N ASN A 25 12.89 -2.50 14.35
CA ASN A 25 13.17 -2.13 15.74
C ASN A 25 12.14 -1.15 16.31
N ILE A 26 11.56 -0.26 15.50
CA ILE A 26 10.44 0.60 15.94
C ILE A 26 9.30 -0.25 16.51
N GLN A 27 8.92 -1.32 15.82
CA GLN A 27 7.86 -2.22 16.31
C GLN A 27 8.26 -2.94 17.60
N VAL A 28 9.53 -3.34 17.73
CA VAL A 28 10.03 -3.93 18.97
C VAL A 28 9.98 -2.95 20.12
N MET A 29 10.45 -1.72 19.92
CA MET A 29 10.40 -0.66 20.94
C MET A 29 8.97 -0.38 21.39
N LEU A 30 8.01 -0.29 20.45
CA LEU A 30 6.57 -0.17 20.76
C LEU A 30 6.06 -1.30 21.65
N GLN A 31 6.59 -2.51 21.50
CA GLN A 31 6.17 -3.68 22.28
C GLN A 31 6.89 -3.83 23.62
N THR A 32 8.19 -3.50 23.68
CA THR A 32 9.05 -3.85 24.82
C THR A 32 9.40 -2.66 25.71
N GLU A 33 9.41 -1.44 25.17
CA GLU A 33 9.83 -0.24 25.90
C GLU A 33 8.67 0.71 26.18
N PHE A 34 7.75 0.87 25.23
CA PHE A 34 6.61 1.77 25.39
C PHE A 34 5.36 1.13 26.02
N GLU A 35 5.44 -0.17 26.37
CA GLU A 35 4.37 -0.93 27.04
C GLU A 35 2.98 -0.85 26.36
N LEU A 36 2.89 -0.51 25.07
CA LEU A 36 1.63 -0.30 24.34
C LEU A 36 0.77 -1.56 24.15
N ARG A 37 1.19 -2.70 24.72
CA ARG A 37 0.40 -3.94 24.73
C ARG A 37 -0.68 -3.90 25.81
N GLN A 38 -0.58 -3.04 26.82
CA GLN A 38 -1.53 -2.93 27.91
C GLN A 38 -1.64 -1.46 28.39
N PRO A 39 -2.83 -0.99 28.81
CA PRO A 39 -4.12 -1.69 28.81
C PRO A 39 -4.70 -1.87 27.39
N VAL A 40 -5.73 -2.70 27.27
CA VAL A 40 -6.51 -2.80 26.02
C VAL A 40 -7.25 -1.48 25.81
N ASP A 41 -7.13 -0.93 24.59
CA ASP A 41 -7.74 0.34 24.18
C ASP A 41 -7.47 1.51 25.16
N PRO A 42 -6.21 1.98 25.25
CA PRO A 42 -5.83 3.02 26.20
C PRO A 42 -6.50 4.39 25.93
N VAL A 43 -7.07 4.58 24.74
CA VAL A 43 -7.74 5.84 24.35
C VAL A 43 -9.26 5.78 24.53
N GLY A 44 -9.82 4.62 24.89
CA GLY A 44 -11.25 4.44 25.13
C GLY A 44 -11.79 5.38 26.19
N GLY A 45 -12.93 5.99 25.91
CA GLY A 45 -13.55 7.01 26.76
C GLY A 45 -12.94 8.41 26.66
N SER A 46 -11.91 8.61 25.82
CA SER A 46 -11.42 9.95 25.49
C SER A 46 -12.49 10.72 24.74
N TRP A 47 -13.00 11.81 25.33
CA TRP A 47 -14.02 12.63 24.68
C TRP A 47 -13.64 13.04 23.25
N TYR A 48 -12.37 13.36 23.01
CA TYR A 48 -11.89 13.73 21.68
C TYR A 48 -11.87 12.55 20.69
N VAL A 49 -11.28 11.42 21.08
CA VAL A 49 -11.13 10.26 20.18
C VAL A 49 -12.49 9.62 19.90
N GLU A 50 -13.35 9.50 20.91
CA GLU A 50 -14.71 8.96 20.78
C GLU A 50 -15.58 9.82 19.86
N THR A 51 -15.50 11.15 20.00
CA THR A 51 -16.24 12.07 19.12
C THR A 51 -15.75 11.95 17.68
N LEU A 52 -14.43 11.93 17.47
CA LEU A 52 -13.86 11.77 16.14
C LEU A 52 -14.20 10.41 15.51
N ALA A 53 -14.22 9.35 16.31
CA ALA A 53 -14.62 8.01 15.86
C ALA A 53 -16.10 7.99 15.42
N ALA A 54 -16.99 8.63 16.18
CA ALA A 54 -18.40 8.75 15.83
C ALA A 54 -18.59 9.52 14.50
N GLU A 55 -17.95 10.69 14.36
CA GLU A 55 -18.00 11.49 13.12
C GLU A 55 -17.45 10.71 11.91
N LEU A 56 -16.39 9.94 12.11
CA LEU A 56 -15.82 9.10 11.05
C LEU A 56 -16.80 8.00 10.62
N CYS A 57 -17.44 7.32 11.58
CA CYS A 57 -18.45 6.30 11.31
C CYS A 57 -19.65 6.87 10.53
N GLU A 58 -20.16 8.04 10.91
CA GLU A 58 -21.27 8.70 10.21
C GLU A 58 -20.91 9.01 8.75
N LYS A 59 -19.71 9.56 8.51
CA LYS A 59 -19.24 9.86 7.15
C LYS A 59 -19.00 8.62 6.30
N ILE A 60 -18.40 7.57 6.88
CA ILE A 60 -18.21 6.29 6.19
C ILE A 60 -19.56 5.68 5.80
N TRP A 61 -20.53 5.72 6.70
CA TRP A 61 -21.86 5.16 6.45
C TRP A 61 -22.58 5.89 5.31
N ALA A 62 -22.52 7.23 5.29
CA ALA A 62 -23.07 8.04 4.20
C ALA A 62 -22.39 7.72 2.85
N GLU A 63 -21.08 7.49 2.85
CA GLU A 63 -20.34 7.10 1.65
C GLU A 63 -20.78 5.72 1.14
N PHE A 64 -21.00 4.75 2.04
CA PHE A 64 -21.56 3.45 1.66
C PHE A 64 -22.94 3.56 1.05
N GLN A 65 -23.83 4.37 1.61
CA GLN A 65 -25.16 4.61 1.02
C GLN A 65 -25.05 5.22 -0.38
N THR A 66 -24.09 6.12 -0.59
CA THR A 66 -23.81 6.70 -1.92
C THR A 66 -23.35 5.61 -2.90
N ILE A 67 -22.43 4.74 -2.50
CA ILE A 67 -21.96 3.62 -3.34
C ILE A 67 -23.09 2.64 -3.65
N GLU A 68 -23.93 2.30 -2.67
CA GLU A 68 -25.09 1.43 -2.89
C GLU A 68 -26.10 2.06 -3.86
N SER A 69 -26.36 3.37 -3.75
CA SER A 69 -27.23 4.09 -4.71
C SER A 69 -26.71 4.07 -6.15
N LYS A 70 -25.40 3.86 -6.34
CA LYS A 70 -24.75 3.72 -7.65
C LYS A 70 -24.78 2.29 -8.20
N GLY A 71 -25.48 1.37 -7.53
CA GLY A 71 -25.55 -0.05 -7.89
C GLY A 71 -24.43 -0.90 -7.29
N GLY A 72 -23.86 -0.45 -6.18
CA GLY A 72 -22.84 -1.17 -5.42
C GLY A 72 -21.40 -0.90 -5.89
N ILE A 73 -20.43 -1.45 -5.15
CA ILE A 73 -19.00 -1.12 -5.33
C ILE A 73 -18.46 -1.48 -6.72
N ILE A 74 -18.92 -2.58 -7.33
CA ILE A 74 -18.44 -2.99 -8.66
C ILE A 74 -18.88 -1.98 -9.73
N ALA A 75 -20.13 -1.52 -9.68
CA ALA A 75 -20.64 -0.51 -10.60
C ALA A 75 -19.93 0.83 -10.39
N ALA A 76 -19.78 1.26 -9.13
CA ALA A 76 -19.07 2.49 -8.78
C ALA A 76 -17.59 2.48 -9.23
N LEU A 77 -16.90 1.33 -9.12
CA LEU A 77 -15.52 1.18 -9.60
C LEU A 77 -15.42 1.25 -11.12
N LYS A 78 -16.39 0.66 -11.85
CA LYS A 78 -16.46 0.75 -13.32
C LYS A 78 -16.74 2.17 -13.80
N GLU A 79 -17.55 2.92 -13.06
CA GLU A 79 -17.78 4.36 -13.28
C GLU A 79 -16.55 5.21 -12.90
N GLY A 80 -15.61 4.67 -12.14
CA GLY A 80 -14.41 5.37 -11.68
C GLY A 80 -14.66 6.31 -10.49
N TYR A 81 -15.77 6.13 -9.78
CA TYR A 81 -16.20 7.04 -8.72
C TYR A 81 -15.19 7.15 -7.57
N PRO A 82 -14.75 6.06 -6.90
CA PRO A 82 -13.75 6.16 -5.83
C PRO A 82 -12.42 6.76 -6.30
N GLN A 83 -11.99 6.43 -7.51
CA GLN A 83 -10.74 6.92 -8.11
C GLN A 83 -10.79 8.43 -8.32
N ALA A 84 -11.94 8.96 -8.78
CA ALA A 84 -12.15 10.40 -8.94
C ALA A 84 -12.11 11.14 -7.60
N GLN A 85 -12.74 10.60 -6.55
CA GLN A 85 -12.70 11.19 -5.20
C GLN A 85 -11.28 11.25 -4.63
N VAL A 86 -10.54 10.14 -4.71
CA VAL A 86 -9.14 10.06 -4.25
C VAL A 86 -8.26 11.04 -5.01
N LYS A 87 -8.43 11.13 -6.34
CA LYS A 87 -7.66 12.06 -7.18
C LYS A 87 -7.94 13.52 -6.82
N ALA A 88 -9.20 13.89 -6.60
CA ALA A 88 -9.55 15.26 -6.22
C ALA A 88 -8.87 15.69 -4.91
N ILE A 89 -8.86 14.81 -3.91
CA ILE A 89 -8.17 15.05 -2.64
C ILE A 89 -6.65 15.14 -2.86
N LEU A 90 -6.08 14.25 -3.67
CA LEU A 90 -4.66 14.26 -3.99
C LEU A 90 -4.23 15.58 -4.64
N ASP A 91 -4.98 16.03 -5.64
CA ASP A 91 -4.75 17.29 -6.36
C ASP A 91 -4.83 18.50 -5.40
N GLU A 92 -5.79 18.50 -4.48
CA GLU A 92 -5.90 19.53 -3.44
C GLU A 92 -4.70 19.50 -2.47
N ARG A 93 -4.25 18.33 -2.03
CA ARG A 93 -3.09 18.22 -1.13
C ARG A 93 -1.80 18.68 -1.81
N PHE A 94 -1.58 18.34 -3.08
CA PHE A 94 -0.44 18.86 -3.84
C PHE A 94 -0.50 20.38 -4.00
N LYS A 95 -1.69 20.93 -4.24
CA LYS A 95 -1.91 22.37 -4.27
C LYS A 95 -1.56 23.01 -2.92
N ASN A 96 -2.04 22.43 -1.81
CA ASN A 96 -1.77 22.92 -0.46
C ASN A 96 -0.28 22.86 -0.11
N LEU A 97 0.43 21.80 -0.53
CA LEU A 97 1.87 21.67 -0.37
C LEU A 97 2.64 22.74 -1.15
N ALA A 98 2.22 23.03 -2.39
CA ALA A 98 2.83 24.07 -3.22
C ALA A 98 2.68 25.47 -2.61
N PHE A 99 1.52 25.76 -2.02
CA PHE A 99 1.26 27.02 -1.31
C PHE A 99 1.71 27.01 0.16
N ARG A 100 2.38 25.96 0.63
CA ARG A 100 2.82 25.76 2.03
C ARG A 100 1.70 25.88 3.07
N LYS A 101 0.46 25.65 2.65
CA LYS A 101 -0.66 25.44 3.58
C LYS A 101 -0.47 24.12 4.33
N ASP A 102 -0.02 23.09 3.61
CA ASP A 102 0.47 21.84 4.18
C ASP A 102 2.00 21.89 4.27
N VAL A 103 2.56 21.48 5.41
CA VAL A 103 4.01 21.53 5.68
C VAL A 103 4.63 20.15 5.48
N ALA A 104 5.63 20.07 4.61
CA ALA A 104 6.50 18.92 4.42
C ALA A 104 7.94 19.32 4.77
N VAL A 105 8.34 19.00 6.01
CA VAL A 105 9.66 19.32 6.56
C VAL A 105 10.77 18.67 5.72
N GLY A 106 11.82 19.43 5.43
CA GLY A 106 12.93 19.00 4.56
C GLY A 106 12.66 19.21 3.07
N ASN A 107 11.41 19.42 2.66
CA ASN A 107 11.03 19.66 1.26
C ASN A 107 10.58 21.13 1.04
N ASN A 108 9.36 21.47 1.46
CA ASN A 108 8.81 22.82 1.23
C ASN A 108 9.11 23.80 2.37
N MET A 109 9.52 23.28 3.54
CA MET A 109 9.86 24.04 4.74
C MET A 109 11.12 23.45 5.38
N TYR A 110 12.06 24.29 5.80
CA TYR A 110 13.34 23.88 6.40
C TYR A 110 14.16 22.93 5.50
N ALA A 111 14.23 23.22 4.20
CA ALA A 111 15.03 22.44 3.26
C ALA A 111 16.53 22.56 3.59
N ASN A 112 17.24 21.43 3.59
CA ASN A 112 18.67 21.38 3.80
C ASN A 112 19.39 21.50 2.44
N MET A 113 19.97 22.67 2.16
CA MET A 113 20.66 22.93 0.89
C MET A 113 21.96 22.12 0.71
N THR A 114 22.48 21.54 1.78
CA THR A 114 23.72 20.75 1.78
C THR A 114 23.45 19.26 2.00
N GLU A 115 22.22 18.80 1.77
CA GLU A 115 21.86 17.40 1.94
C GLU A 115 22.61 16.50 0.95
N GLU A 116 23.19 15.42 1.46
CA GLU A 116 23.73 14.34 0.65
C GLU A 116 22.61 13.35 0.35
N LEU A 117 22.26 13.22 -0.93
CA LEU A 117 21.20 12.33 -1.37
C LEU A 117 21.61 10.86 -1.22
N LEU A 118 20.66 10.03 -0.83
CA LEU A 118 20.86 8.58 -0.80
C LEU A 118 21.13 8.04 -2.20
N ASP A 119 22.11 7.15 -2.32
CA ASP A 119 22.38 6.40 -3.56
C ASP A 119 21.15 5.56 -3.97
N PRO A 120 20.53 5.83 -5.14
CA PRO A 120 19.32 5.14 -5.61
C PRO A 120 19.48 3.64 -5.87
N LYS A 121 20.71 3.14 -6.08
CA LYS A 121 21.01 1.71 -6.33
C LYS A 121 19.97 1.01 -7.22
N PRO A 122 19.82 1.43 -8.49
CA PRO A 122 18.83 0.83 -9.38
C PRO A 122 19.11 -0.67 -9.58
N GLU A 123 18.05 -1.48 -9.57
CA GLU A 123 18.19 -2.91 -9.86
C GLU A 123 18.54 -3.13 -11.34
N ASN A 124 19.46 -4.06 -11.61
CA ASN A 124 19.77 -4.47 -12.98
C ASN A 124 18.64 -5.37 -13.51
N GLN A 125 17.59 -4.73 -14.03
CA GLN A 125 16.39 -5.40 -14.53
C GLN A 125 16.72 -6.39 -15.65
N GLU A 126 17.66 -6.05 -16.55
CA GLU A 126 18.07 -6.92 -17.65
C GLU A 126 18.60 -8.27 -17.13
N THR A 127 19.50 -8.22 -16.13
CA THR A 127 20.05 -9.45 -15.53
C THR A 127 18.98 -10.26 -14.80
N LEU A 128 18.04 -9.60 -14.12
CA LEU A 128 16.93 -10.26 -13.44
C LEU A 128 15.99 -10.96 -14.44
N CYS A 129 15.65 -10.29 -15.54
CA CYS A 129 14.85 -10.85 -16.62
C CYS A 129 15.55 -12.05 -17.26
N GLN A 130 16.85 -11.96 -17.57
CA GLN A 130 17.61 -13.07 -18.13
C GLN A 130 17.65 -14.28 -17.18
N LYS A 131 17.93 -14.06 -15.89
CA LYS A 131 17.88 -15.13 -14.88
C LYS A 131 16.50 -15.77 -14.79
N ARG A 132 15.45 -14.96 -14.82
CA ARG A 132 14.08 -15.46 -14.71
C ARG A 132 13.65 -16.22 -15.95
N ALA A 133 14.02 -15.74 -17.14
CA ALA A 133 13.78 -16.43 -18.41
C ALA A 133 14.46 -17.81 -18.42
N ALA A 134 15.75 -17.87 -18.08
CA ALA A 134 16.47 -19.14 -17.98
C ALA A 134 15.83 -20.12 -16.99
N GLN A 135 15.37 -19.65 -15.82
CA GLN A 135 14.63 -20.49 -14.86
C GLN A 135 13.31 -21.02 -15.42
N ILE A 136 12.61 -20.22 -16.22
CA ILE A 136 11.36 -20.63 -16.88
C ILE A 136 11.66 -21.66 -17.96
N ASP A 137 12.68 -21.45 -18.78
CA ASP A 137 13.09 -22.39 -19.83
C ASP A 137 13.50 -23.75 -19.25
N GLU A 138 14.26 -23.76 -18.14
CA GLU A 138 14.61 -24.97 -17.41
C GLU A 138 13.37 -25.68 -16.85
N TYR A 139 12.44 -24.92 -16.26
CA TYR A 139 11.19 -25.47 -15.75
C TYR A 139 10.34 -26.10 -16.86
N LEU A 140 10.23 -25.43 -18.01
CA LEU A 140 9.48 -25.93 -19.17
C LEU A 140 10.12 -27.18 -19.78
N ALA A 141 11.44 -27.27 -19.80
CA ALA A 141 12.15 -28.45 -20.31
C ALA A 141 11.89 -29.72 -19.47
N GLY A 142 11.63 -29.56 -18.16
CA GLY A 142 11.27 -30.65 -17.25
C GLY A 142 9.78 -30.90 -17.11
N ALA A 143 8.93 -30.06 -17.71
CA ALA A 143 7.48 -30.15 -17.60
C ALA A 143 6.90 -31.13 -18.63
N GLU A 144 5.94 -31.96 -18.20
CA GLU A 144 5.19 -32.84 -19.11
C GLU A 144 4.15 -32.03 -19.89
N SER A 145 4.39 -31.83 -21.20
CA SER A 145 3.57 -30.97 -22.07
C SER A 145 2.09 -31.33 -22.05
N ASP A 146 1.77 -32.62 -22.01
CA ASP A 146 0.39 -33.12 -22.08
C ASP A 146 -0.38 -32.84 -20.79
N ALA A 147 0.30 -32.89 -19.64
CA ALA A 147 -0.28 -32.54 -18.34
C ALA A 147 -0.57 -31.02 -18.25
N VAL A 148 0.32 -30.18 -18.80
CA VAL A 148 0.14 -28.72 -18.85
C VAL A 148 -1.04 -28.33 -19.74
N VAL A 149 -1.13 -28.90 -20.94
CA VAL A 149 -2.25 -28.62 -21.87
C VAL A 149 -3.58 -29.06 -21.27
N LYS A 150 -3.61 -30.22 -20.59
CA LYS A 150 -4.81 -30.70 -19.89
C LYS A 150 -5.21 -29.78 -18.73
N ALA A 151 -4.25 -29.30 -17.95
CA ALA A 151 -4.51 -28.35 -16.87
C ALA A 151 -5.03 -27.01 -17.40
N GLN A 152 -4.44 -26.49 -18.49
CA GLN A 152 -4.89 -25.27 -19.15
C GLN A 152 -6.31 -25.42 -19.69
N ALA A 153 -6.61 -26.51 -20.41
CA ALA A 153 -7.96 -26.78 -20.92
C ALA A 153 -9.00 -26.91 -19.80
N THR A 154 -8.61 -27.45 -18.63
CA THR A 154 -9.49 -27.53 -17.46
C THR A 154 -9.79 -26.13 -16.89
N LEU A 155 -8.79 -25.26 -16.82
CA LEU A 155 -8.95 -23.87 -16.37
C LEU A 155 -9.79 -23.04 -17.36
N GLU A 156 -9.61 -23.24 -18.66
CA GLU A 156 -10.39 -22.58 -19.71
C GLU A 156 -11.86 -23.05 -19.68
N ALA A 157 -12.11 -24.34 -19.44
CA ALA A 157 -13.46 -24.86 -19.28
C ALA A 157 -14.15 -24.39 -17.98
N SER A 158 -13.39 -24.09 -16.91
CA SER A 158 -13.95 -23.60 -15.65
C SER A 158 -14.14 -22.08 -15.61
N THR A 159 -13.54 -21.33 -16.54
CA THR A 159 -13.64 -19.85 -16.59
C THR A 159 -14.80 -19.36 -17.46
N THR A 160 -15.55 -20.25 -18.11
CA THR A 160 -16.75 -19.91 -18.90
C THR A 160 -18.00 -19.56 -18.08
N GLU A 161 -17.98 -19.64 -16.74
CA GLU A 161 -19.03 -19.09 -15.89
C GLU A 161 -18.53 -17.84 -15.14
N PRO A 162 -18.91 -16.63 -15.57
CA PRO A 162 -18.67 -15.43 -14.79
C PRO A 162 -19.64 -15.42 -13.59
N GLY A 163 -19.15 -15.78 -12.40
CA GLY A 163 -19.75 -15.43 -11.11
C GLY A 163 -20.84 -16.36 -10.58
N ALA A 164 -20.43 -17.55 -10.11
CA ALA A 164 -21.09 -18.17 -8.95
C ALA A 164 -20.55 -17.57 -7.64
#